data_AF-A0AAN8PAC3-F1
#
_entry.id   AF-A0AAN8PAC3-F1
#
_cell.length_a   1.000
_cell.length_b   1.000
_cell.length_c   1.000
_cell.angle_alpha   90.00
_cell.angle_beta   90.00
_cell.angle_gamma   90.00
#
_symmetry.space_group_name_H-M   'P 1'
#
loop_
_entity.id
_entity.type
_entity.pdbx_description
1 polymer ?
#
loop_
_entity_poly.entity_id
_entity_poly.type
_entity_poly.pdbx_seq_one_letter_code
_entity_poly.pdbx_strand_id
1 'polypeptide(L)'
;MAKSKSERMKEYRARKKEKLGDKWLKMERNRVRAYYTPTDLLSNEEQDKRRSKNRKAAQKFYKKQTSDKSIQPESLSNSEPTSVDENGVSSTTSESTMTVKFPFQCDTGSGNKYKGGKKRASRALKKSYRKIETLAGENETLKRKLKTTQKRLQRLKPKSSSPKTPKSKTDVLLRQSGINPQKVPEIRKRLVYVNEEVKHAIQHSSNAKESIHKVVSGKVINRCRLKSFMQKVTSLNRQKTLSSKDMRTPKKTKLKERSERLKADVITFLSRDDNSRILPGKNDAVKVGRNKEQKRVLNDYLHNLHIKYRAESNYKISLASFCRLRPKHITLVNFASRSICLCIKHQNFSFKLRTLKNLGLSTVTSPDSFVEIYKDEKGQNGRNAARNS
;
A
#
# COMPACT_ATOMS: atom_id res chain seq x y z
N MET A 1 -18.70 -5.04 21.24
CA MET A 1 -18.07 -4.11 20.28
C MET A 1 -19.08 -3.05 19.84
N ALA A 2 -18.65 -1.88 19.35
CA ALA A 2 -19.58 -0.87 18.84
C ALA A 2 -20.09 -1.26 17.44
N LYS A 3 -21.42 -1.28 17.25
CA LYS A 3 -22.05 -1.65 15.97
C LYS A 3 -21.76 -0.62 14.87
N SER A 4 -21.47 -1.10 13.67
CA SER A 4 -21.23 -0.26 12.49
C SER A 4 -22.45 0.58 12.12
N LYS A 5 -22.24 1.63 11.30
CA LYS A 5 -23.35 2.51 10.85
C LYS A 5 -24.40 1.74 10.04
N SER A 6 -23.98 0.78 9.22
CA SER A 6 -24.86 -0.10 8.44
C SER A 6 -25.68 -1.03 9.34
N GLU A 7 -25.07 -1.65 10.36
CA GLU A 7 -25.78 -2.51 11.31
C GLU A 7 -26.82 -1.73 12.13
N ARG A 8 -26.44 -0.55 12.66
CA ARG A 8 -27.38 0.33 13.39
C ARG A 8 -28.57 0.76 12.52
N MET A 9 -28.35 1.03 11.23
CA MET A 9 -29.44 1.32 10.29
C MET A 9 -30.30 0.09 9.97
N LYS A 10 -29.72 -1.11 9.90
CA LYS A 10 -30.45 -2.37 9.69
C LYS A 10 -31.37 -2.68 10.87
N GLU A 11 -30.86 -2.52 12.10
CA GLU A 11 -31.65 -2.70 13.34
C GLU A 11 -32.75 -1.64 13.48
N TYR A 12 -32.46 -0.37 13.18
CA TYR A 12 -33.48 0.68 13.16
C TYR A 12 -34.64 0.37 12.19
N ARG A 13 -34.32 -0.12 10.98
CA ARG A 13 -35.33 -0.52 9.99
C ARG A 13 -36.13 -1.73 10.45
N ALA A 14 -35.49 -2.75 11.04
CA ALA A 14 -36.18 -3.91 11.61
C ALA A 14 -37.20 -3.49 12.68
N ARG A 15 -36.77 -2.69 13.66
CA ARG A 15 -37.64 -2.16 14.73
C ARG A 15 -38.78 -1.28 14.21
N LYS A 16 -38.57 -0.54 13.11
CA LYS A 16 -39.64 0.25 12.47
C LYS A 16 -40.61 -0.63 11.66
N LYS A 17 -40.13 -1.69 11.00
CA LYS A 17 -40.98 -2.69 10.33
C LYS A 17 -41.87 -3.41 11.34
N GLU A 18 -41.31 -3.80 12.48
CA GLU A 18 -42.02 -4.44 13.59
C GLU A 18 -43.12 -3.53 14.19
N LYS A 19 -42.81 -2.26 14.47
CA LYS A 19 -43.77 -1.32 15.09
C LYS A 19 -44.89 -0.80 14.18
N LEU A 20 -44.72 -0.83 12.86
CA LEU A 20 -45.61 -0.14 11.89
C LEU A 20 -46.08 -1.04 10.74
N GLY A 21 -45.58 -2.28 10.65
CA GLY A 21 -45.97 -3.28 9.66
C GLY A 21 -46.05 -2.74 8.23
N ASP A 22 -47.21 -2.91 7.62
CA ASP A 22 -47.46 -2.54 6.23
C ASP A 22 -47.45 -1.04 5.96
N LYS A 23 -47.78 -0.21 6.97
CA LYS A 23 -47.65 1.26 6.83
C LYS A 23 -46.18 1.64 6.60
N TRP A 24 -45.25 1.00 7.30
CA TRP A 24 -43.81 1.20 7.07
C TRP A 24 -43.35 0.60 5.73
N LEU A 25 -43.85 -0.57 5.33
CA LEU A 25 -43.52 -1.15 4.01
C LEU A 25 -44.07 -0.30 2.84
N LYS A 26 -45.20 0.39 3.00
CA LYS A 26 -45.73 1.35 2.01
C LYS A 26 -44.87 2.61 1.97
N MET A 27 -44.49 3.17 3.13
CA MET A 27 -43.56 4.30 3.21
C MET A 27 -42.18 3.99 2.63
N GLU A 28 -41.60 2.82 2.94
CA GLU A 28 -40.28 2.43 2.42
C GLU A 28 -40.33 2.12 0.91
N ARG A 29 -41.42 1.52 0.40
CA ARG A 29 -41.66 1.40 -1.06
C ARG A 29 -41.71 2.77 -1.74
N ASN A 30 -42.48 3.72 -1.19
CA ASN A 30 -42.56 5.08 -1.74
C ASN A 30 -41.20 5.79 -1.67
N ARG A 31 -40.46 5.65 -0.56
CA ARG A 31 -39.10 6.19 -0.40
C ARG A 31 -38.15 5.60 -1.44
N VAL A 32 -38.16 4.28 -1.65
CA VAL A 32 -37.33 3.62 -2.67
C VAL A 32 -37.71 4.11 -4.06
N ARG A 33 -39.01 4.17 -4.40
CA ARG A 33 -39.51 4.66 -5.70
C ARG A 33 -39.10 6.10 -5.99
N ALA A 34 -39.06 6.97 -4.98
CA ALA A 34 -38.61 8.36 -5.10
C ALA A 34 -37.10 8.51 -5.38
N TYR A 35 -36.26 7.57 -4.94
CA TYR A 35 -34.81 7.59 -5.19
C TYR A 35 -34.36 6.69 -6.34
N TYR A 36 -35.18 5.71 -6.73
CA TYR A 36 -34.87 4.71 -7.73
C TYR A 36 -36.12 4.33 -8.53
N THR A 37 -36.25 4.96 -9.70
CA THR A 37 -37.03 4.43 -10.81
C THR A 37 -36.17 3.44 -11.60
N PRO A 38 -36.64 2.19 -11.84
CA PRO A 38 -36.06 1.27 -12.82
C PRO A 38 -35.93 1.94 -14.20
N THR A 39 -34.92 1.55 -14.98
CA THR A 39 -34.66 2.17 -16.30
C THR A 39 -35.80 1.93 -17.28
N ASP A 40 -36.44 0.77 -17.18
CA ASP A 40 -37.44 0.28 -18.13
C ASP A 40 -38.80 1.01 -17.98
N LEU A 41 -38.98 1.74 -16.89
CA LEU A 41 -40.13 2.60 -16.62
C LEU A 41 -39.86 4.09 -16.94
N LEU A 42 -38.69 4.42 -17.50
CA LEU A 42 -38.34 5.79 -17.90
C LEU A 42 -38.53 5.98 -19.39
N SER A 43 -39.08 7.13 -19.77
CA SER A 43 -39.13 7.55 -21.18
C SER A 43 -37.71 7.66 -21.77
N ASN A 44 -37.57 7.45 -23.08
CA ASN A 44 -36.29 7.56 -23.79
C ASN A 44 -35.58 8.89 -23.49
N GLU A 45 -36.31 10.00 -23.41
CA GLU A 45 -35.74 11.29 -23.00
C GLU A 45 -35.15 11.29 -21.58
N GLU A 46 -35.84 10.64 -20.63
CA GLU A 46 -35.41 10.58 -19.24
C GLU A 46 -34.20 9.67 -19.08
N GLN A 47 -34.16 8.57 -19.82
CA GLN A 47 -32.98 7.71 -19.94
C GLN A 47 -31.79 8.52 -20.46
N ASP A 48 -31.97 9.38 -21.48
CA ASP A 48 -30.91 10.19 -22.04
C ASP A 48 -30.49 11.35 -21.13
N LYS A 49 -31.45 12.00 -20.44
CA LYS A 49 -31.18 12.94 -19.34
C LYS A 49 -30.35 12.25 -18.24
N ARG A 50 -30.63 10.98 -17.90
CA ARG A 50 -29.88 10.17 -16.92
C ARG A 50 -28.50 9.76 -17.44
N ARG A 51 -28.36 9.30 -18.69
CA ARG A 51 -27.08 9.01 -19.37
C ARG A 51 -26.21 10.27 -19.45
N SER A 52 -26.78 11.44 -19.73
CA SER A 52 -26.09 12.74 -19.75
C SER A 52 -25.59 13.15 -18.36
N LYS A 53 -26.42 13.06 -17.32
CA LYS A 53 -26.03 13.28 -15.92
C LYS A 53 -24.89 12.35 -15.49
N ASN A 54 -24.97 11.06 -15.81
CA ASN A 54 -23.92 10.07 -15.52
C ASN A 54 -22.60 10.38 -16.25
N ARG A 55 -22.64 10.74 -17.54
CA ARG A 55 -21.46 11.19 -18.30
C ARG A 55 -20.80 12.42 -17.65
N LYS A 56 -21.59 13.43 -17.25
CA LYS A 56 -21.09 14.63 -16.54
C LYS A 56 -20.49 14.29 -15.17
N ALA A 57 -21.11 13.38 -14.41
CA ALA A 57 -20.59 12.93 -13.11
C ALA A 57 -19.26 12.15 -13.25
N ALA A 58 -19.16 11.24 -14.22
CA ALA A 58 -17.94 10.52 -14.53
C ALA A 58 -16.80 11.47 -14.94
N GLN A 59 -17.08 12.44 -15.82
CA GLN A 59 -16.10 13.48 -16.18
C GLN A 59 -15.63 14.29 -14.96
N LYS A 60 -16.53 14.68 -14.05
CA LYS A 60 -16.15 15.37 -12.79
C LYS A 60 -15.28 14.47 -11.91
N PHE A 61 -15.61 13.18 -11.78
CA PHE A 61 -14.80 12.22 -11.02
C PHE A 61 -13.39 12.08 -11.60
N TYR A 62 -13.25 11.89 -12.91
CA TYR A 62 -11.93 11.79 -13.56
C TYR A 62 -11.13 13.09 -13.46
N LYS A 63 -11.75 14.26 -13.68
CA LYS A 63 -11.12 15.57 -13.48
C LYS A 63 -10.61 15.74 -12.05
N LYS A 64 -11.41 15.37 -11.05
CA LYS A 64 -11.00 15.39 -9.64
C LYS A 64 -9.85 14.41 -9.38
N GLN A 65 -9.91 13.19 -9.90
CA GLN A 65 -8.83 12.22 -9.70
C GLN A 65 -7.51 12.67 -10.37
N THR A 66 -7.57 13.43 -11.47
CA THR A 66 -6.38 14.06 -12.07
C THR A 66 -5.86 15.26 -11.28
N SER A 67 -6.72 16.08 -10.65
CA SER A 67 -6.27 17.18 -9.78
C SER A 67 -5.71 16.66 -8.44
N ASP A 68 -6.34 15.64 -7.86
CA ASP A 68 -5.87 15.05 -6.60
C ASP A 68 -4.50 14.36 -6.80
N LYS A 69 -4.24 13.81 -8.01
CA LYS A 69 -2.93 13.30 -8.43
C LYS A 69 -1.87 14.39 -8.69
N SER A 70 -2.25 15.64 -8.97
CA SER A 70 -1.29 16.75 -9.13
C SER A 70 -1.02 17.55 -7.85
N ILE A 71 -1.80 17.33 -6.79
CA ILE A 71 -1.76 18.12 -5.55
C ILE A 71 -1.05 17.39 -4.39
N GLN A 72 -0.85 16.07 -4.44
CA GLN A 72 -0.17 15.32 -3.37
C GLN A 72 1.36 15.44 -3.43
N PRO A 73 2.04 16.07 -2.44
CA PRO A 73 3.48 15.91 -2.24
C PRO A 73 3.77 14.57 -1.57
N GLU A 74 4.91 13.96 -1.91
CA GLU A 74 5.37 12.72 -1.28
C GLU A 74 5.48 12.87 0.25
N SER A 75 4.85 11.94 0.99
CA SER A 75 5.16 11.70 2.39
C SER A 75 5.42 10.21 2.58
N LEU A 76 6.64 9.89 3.04
CA LEU A 76 7.06 8.53 3.36
C LEU A 76 6.41 8.07 4.66
N SER A 77 6.08 6.79 4.73
CA SER A 77 6.00 6.05 5.99
C SER A 77 6.52 4.63 5.77
N ASN A 78 7.76 4.40 6.19
CA ASN A 78 8.30 3.04 6.31
C ASN A 78 7.60 2.31 7.46
N SER A 79 7.36 1.01 7.27
CA SER A 79 7.17 0.06 8.36
C SER A 79 7.62 -1.32 7.87
N GLU A 80 8.89 -1.62 8.08
CA GLU A 80 9.42 -2.99 8.04
C GLU A 80 8.90 -3.79 9.24
N PRO A 81 8.79 -5.11 9.12
CA PRO A 81 8.98 -6.04 10.22
C PRO A 81 10.34 -6.76 10.10
N THR A 82 11.11 -6.75 11.19
CA THR A 82 12.44 -7.36 11.33
C THR A 82 12.40 -8.67 12.13
N SER A 83 13.04 -9.73 11.61
CA SER A 83 13.51 -10.97 12.29
C SER A 83 13.91 -11.96 11.17
N VAL A 84 15.13 -12.52 11.03
CA VAL A 84 16.26 -12.76 11.96
C VAL A 84 15.84 -13.67 13.14
N ASP A 85 16.32 -14.89 13.34
CA ASP A 85 17.04 -15.89 12.50
C ASP A 85 16.93 -17.28 13.20
N GLU A 86 17.68 -18.28 12.73
CA GLU A 86 18.22 -19.44 13.48
C GLU A 86 17.43 -20.77 13.66
N ASN A 87 18.22 -21.81 13.99
CA ASN A 87 18.02 -23.24 13.69
C ASN A 87 17.86 -24.13 14.92
N GLY A 88 17.39 -25.38 14.70
CA GLY A 88 17.63 -26.54 15.58
C GLY A 88 16.57 -26.81 16.66
N VAL A 89 16.48 -28.02 17.24
CA VAL A 89 17.22 -29.27 16.94
C VAL A 89 16.44 -30.51 17.47
N SER A 90 16.75 -31.68 16.89
CA SER A 90 16.52 -33.08 17.33
C SER A 90 15.17 -33.60 17.85
N SER A 91 14.78 -34.71 17.22
CA SER A 91 13.94 -35.80 17.70
C SER A 91 14.59 -36.61 18.83
N THR A 92 13.79 -37.39 19.58
CA THR A 92 14.25 -38.57 20.33
C THR A 92 13.40 -39.81 20.02
N THR A 93 14.15 -40.84 19.63
CA THR A 93 13.87 -42.25 19.27
C THR A 93 12.85 -43.06 20.09
N SER A 94 12.22 -44.03 19.42
CA SER A 94 12.03 -45.41 19.92
C SER A 94 11.36 -46.30 18.84
N GLU A 95 11.81 -47.55 18.74
CA GLU A 95 11.49 -48.51 17.69
C GLU A 95 11.07 -49.86 18.35
N SER A 96 10.42 -50.85 17.74
CA SER A 96 10.22 -51.26 16.33
C SER A 96 8.71 -51.61 16.08
N THR A 97 8.20 -52.37 15.10
CA THR A 97 8.73 -53.29 14.07
C THR A 97 7.72 -53.42 12.90
N MET A 98 8.07 -54.04 11.77
CA MET A 98 7.11 -54.45 10.74
C MET A 98 6.40 -55.77 11.05
N THR A 99 5.11 -55.87 10.74
CA THR A 99 4.53 -57.05 10.07
C THR A 99 3.19 -56.71 9.40
N VAL A 100 2.77 -57.56 8.45
CA VAL A 100 1.80 -57.25 7.38
C VAL A 100 0.56 -58.13 7.47
N LYS A 101 -0.65 -57.59 7.16
CA LYS A 101 -1.69 -58.23 6.32
C LYS A 101 -2.97 -57.38 6.17
N PHE A 102 -3.35 -57.12 4.91
CA PHE A 102 -4.75 -56.99 4.47
C PHE A 102 -5.39 -58.41 4.51
N PRO A 103 -6.72 -58.62 4.65
CA PRO A 103 -7.76 -57.98 3.82
C PRO A 103 -9.09 -57.65 4.54
N PHE A 104 -10.11 -57.34 3.73
CA PHE A 104 -11.48 -56.94 4.06
C PHE A 104 -12.18 -57.74 5.18
N GLN A 105 -12.78 -57.01 6.12
CA GLN A 105 -14.05 -57.39 6.77
C GLN A 105 -14.98 -56.17 6.83
N CYS A 106 -16.17 -56.33 6.26
CA CYS A 106 -17.28 -55.41 6.41
C CYS A 106 -18.17 -55.87 7.55
N ASP A 107 -17.91 -55.38 8.76
CA ASP A 107 -18.79 -55.63 9.91
C ASP A 107 -19.53 -54.36 10.35
N THR A 108 -20.86 -54.49 10.29
CA THR A 108 -21.82 -53.50 10.76
C THR A 108 -21.86 -53.47 12.29
N GLY A 109 -21.42 -52.36 12.92
CA GLY A 109 -21.89 -52.01 14.27
C GLY A 109 -20.86 -51.60 15.34
N SER A 110 -20.12 -50.50 15.17
CA SER A 110 -19.52 -49.79 16.33
C SER A 110 -19.13 -48.31 16.10
N GLY A 111 -19.40 -47.74 14.92
CA GLY A 111 -18.70 -46.57 14.36
C GLY A 111 -18.81 -45.20 15.05
N ASN A 112 -19.46 -45.06 16.21
CA ASN A 112 -19.82 -43.76 16.80
C ASN A 112 -19.09 -43.38 18.12
N LYS A 113 -18.58 -44.32 18.93
CA LYS A 113 -17.97 -43.98 20.23
C LYS A 113 -16.59 -43.28 20.08
N TYR A 114 -15.68 -43.81 19.27
CA TYR A 114 -14.32 -43.27 19.14
C TYR A 114 -14.20 -41.93 18.38
N LYS A 115 -15.16 -41.57 17.52
CA LYS A 115 -15.17 -40.28 16.81
C LYS A 115 -15.68 -39.12 17.69
N GLY A 116 -16.35 -39.40 18.82
CA GLY A 116 -16.87 -38.39 19.75
C GLY A 116 -15.79 -37.68 20.56
N GLY A 117 -14.86 -38.43 21.15
CA GLY A 117 -13.79 -37.91 22.01
C GLY A 117 -12.88 -36.90 21.28
N LYS A 118 -12.35 -37.29 20.10
CA LYS A 118 -11.51 -36.41 19.27
C LYS A 118 -12.23 -35.11 18.86
N LYS A 119 -13.54 -35.17 18.56
CA LYS A 119 -14.37 -33.98 18.28
C LYS A 119 -14.57 -33.10 19.52
N ARG A 120 -14.74 -33.66 20.72
CA ARG A 120 -14.85 -32.89 21.98
C ARG A 120 -13.53 -32.19 22.33
N ALA A 121 -12.40 -32.89 22.23
CA ALA A 121 -11.06 -32.33 22.45
C ALA A 121 -10.75 -31.18 21.45
N SER A 122 -11.00 -31.38 20.15
CA SER A 122 -10.83 -30.34 19.13
C SER A 122 -11.69 -29.08 19.40
N ARG A 123 -12.93 -29.25 19.89
CA ARG A 123 -13.80 -28.13 20.30
C ARG A 123 -13.26 -27.39 21.53
N ALA A 124 -12.72 -28.12 22.52
CA ALA A 124 -12.09 -27.53 23.70
C ALA A 124 -10.83 -26.72 23.33
N LEU A 125 -9.96 -27.30 22.50
CA LEU A 125 -8.75 -26.64 21.96
C LEU A 125 -9.10 -25.37 21.17
N LYS A 126 -10.14 -25.42 20.32
CA LYS A 126 -10.62 -24.23 19.59
C LYS A 126 -11.21 -23.16 20.52
N LYS A 127 -11.75 -23.54 21.68
CA LYS A 127 -12.25 -22.61 22.71
C LYS A 127 -11.08 -21.98 23.49
N SER A 128 -10.03 -22.72 23.81
CA SER A 128 -8.84 -22.17 24.48
C SER A 128 -8.07 -21.21 23.57
N TYR A 129 -7.85 -21.56 22.29
CA TYR A 129 -7.22 -20.63 21.33
C TYR A 129 -7.99 -19.31 21.19
N ARG A 130 -9.32 -19.37 21.08
CA ARG A 130 -10.17 -18.15 21.08
C ARG A 130 -10.04 -17.34 22.36
N LYS A 131 -9.93 -18.00 23.53
CA LYS A 131 -9.72 -17.32 24.82
C LYS A 131 -8.34 -16.63 24.86
N ILE A 132 -7.29 -17.29 24.36
CA ILE A 132 -5.94 -16.73 24.24
C ILE A 132 -5.96 -15.50 23.32
N GLU A 133 -6.62 -15.59 22.15
CA GLU A 133 -6.78 -14.47 21.21
C GLU A 133 -7.50 -13.28 21.85
N THR A 134 -8.60 -13.50 22.58
CA THR A 134 -9.29 -12.41 23.30
C THR A 134 -8.43 -11.79 24.39
N LEU A 135 -7.72 -12.60 25.19
CA LEU A 135 -6.85 -12.12 26.27
C LEU A 135 -5.61 -11.38 25.73
N ALA A 136 -5.09 -11.78 24.57
CA ALA A 136 -4.01 -11.07 23.88
C ALA A 136 -4.47 -9.68 23.43
N GLY A 137 -5.68 -9.58 22.83
CA GLY A 137 -6.29 -8.31 22.46
C GLY A 137 -6.54 -7.40 23.68
N GLU A 138 -7.09 -7.94 24.77
CA GLU A 138 -7.31 -7.20 26.02
C GLU A 138 -5.99 -6.66 26.59
N ASN A 139 -4.95 -7.51 26.69
CA ASN A 139 -3.61 -7.10 27.10
C ASN A 139 -3.03 -5.99 26.21
N GLU A 140 -3.27 -6.04 24.90
CA GLU A 140 -2.83 -4.96 24.01
C GLU A 140 -3.56 -3.64 24.33
N THR A 141 -4.88 -3.68 24.59
CA THR A 141 -5.63 -2.48 25.02
C THR A 141 -5.16 -1.94 26.37
N LEU A 142 -4.79 -2.80 27.32
CA LEU A 142 -4.24 -2.40 28.61
C LEU A 142 -2.86 -1.76 28.45
N LYS A 143 -1.96 -2.35 27.63
CA LYS A 143 -0.66 -1.75 27.28
C LYS A 143 -0.84 -0.37 26.61
N ARG A 144 -1.82 -0.23 25.71
CA ARG A 144 -2.17 1.07 25.10
C ARG A 144 -2.67 2.09 26.15
N LYS A 145 -3.52 1.68 27.10
CA LYS A 145 -4.01 2.52 28.21
C LYS A 145 -2.87 2.95 29.16
N LEU A 146 -1.98 2.04 29.56
CA LEU A 146 -0.80 2.38 30.37
C LEU A 146 0.09 3.41 29.67
N LYS A 147 0.34 3.25 28.37
CA LYS A 147 1.13 4.19 27.58
C LYS A 147 0.47 5.58 27.46
N THR A 148 -0.86 5.68 27.50
CA THR A 148 -1.55 6.99 27.50
C THR A 148 -1.60 7.62 28.88
N THR A 149 -1.79 6.85 29.97
CA THR A 149 -1.73 7.38 31.34
C THR A 149 -0.33 7.85 31.73
N GLN A 150 0.71 7.07 31.43
CA GLN A 150 2.11 7.48 31.62
C GLN A 150 2.43 8.80 30.88
N LYS A 151 2.00 8.94 29.61
CA LYS A 151 2.14 10.18 28.85
C LYS A 151 1.33 11.35 29.42
N ARG A 152 0.23 11.09 30.13
CA ARG A 152 -0.55 12.13 30.84
C ARG A 152 0.19 12.58 32.10
N LEU A 153 0.72 11.65 32.90
CA LEU A 153 1.54 11.95 34.08
C LEU A 153 2.81 12.75 33.71
N GLN A 154 3.51 12.37 32.63
CA GLN A 154 4.66 13.13 32.10
C GLN A 154 4.33 14.57 31.67
N ARG A 155 3.07 14.89 31.36
CA ARG A 155 2.61 16.26 31.04
C ARG A 155 2.17 17.04 32.27
N LEU A 156 1.73 16.34 33.32
CA LEU A 156 1.30 16.92 34.60
C LEU A 156 2.48 17.20 35.53
N LYS A 157 3.57 16.41 35.47
CA LYS A 157 4.80 16.71 36.21
C LYS A 157 5.30 18.13 35.83
N PRO A 158 5.45 19.06 36.80
CA PRO A 158 5.96 20.40 36.52
C PRO A 158 7.37 20.30 35.97
N LYS A 159 7.66 21.03 34.87
CA LYS A 159 8.99 21.08 34.27
C LYS A 159 9.80 22.16 34.96
N SER A 160 10.73 21.76 35.82
CA SER A 160 11.68 22.61 36.55
C SER A 160 12.71 23.33 35.68
N SER A 161 12.55 23.37 34.34
CA SER A 161 13.53 23.95 33.42
C SER A 161 13.02 25.24 32.78
N SER A 162 13.91 26.22 32.67
CA SER A 162 13.79 27.47 31.92
C SER A 162 12.98 27.39 30.61
N PRO A 163 12.33 28.49 30.16
CA PRO A 163 11.42 28.48 29.00
C PRO A 163 12.11 28.09 27.67
N LYS A 164 12.12 26.79 27.35
CA LYS A 164 12.78 26.19 26.16
C LYS A 164 12.16 26.54 24.80
N THR A 165 11.09 27.34 24.75
CA THR A 165 10.45 27.69 23.46
C THR A 165 10.29 29.20 23.31
N PRO A 166 10.44 29.75 22.09
CA PRO A 166 10.21 31.16 21.78
C PRO A 166 8.92 31.72 22.36
N LYS A 167 7.80 30.99 22.21
CA LYS A 167 6.50 31.37 22.80
C LYS A 167 6.56 31.46 24.32
N SER A 168 7.18 30.49 24.99
CA SER A 168 7.31 30.51 26.44
C SER A 168 8.22 31.62 26.94
N LYS A 169 9.29 31.98 26.20
CA LYS A 169 10.15 33.13 26.52
C LYS A 169 9.35 34.43 26.42
N THR A 170 8.60 34.63 25.33
CA THR A 170 7.75 35.82 25.17
C THR A 170 6.59 35.88 26.16
N ASP A 171 6.07 34.73 26.59
CA ASP A 171 5.02 34.68 27.62
C ASP A 171 5.56 35.08 28.99
N VAL A 172 6.82 34.75 29.30
CA VAL A 172 7.51 35.22 30.51
C VAL A 172 7.78 36.72 30.42
N LEU A 173 8.33 37.21 29.30
CA LEU A 173 8.56 38.66 29.10
C LEU A 173 7.27 39.48 29.25
N LEU A 174 6.18 39.07 28.60
CA LEU A 174 4.89 39.76 28.72
C LEU A 174 4.37 39.76 30.17
N ARG A 175 4.52 38.64 30.90
CA ARG A 175 4.13 38.55 32.32
C ARG A 175 5.01 39.41 33.23
N GLN A 176 6.31 39.51 32.96
CA GLN A 176 7.22 40.41 33.67
C GLN A 176 6.82 41.88 33.47
N SER A 177 6.33 42.23 32.28
CA SER A 177 5.72 43.55 32.00
C SER A 177 4.27 43.71 32.51
N GLY A 178 3.76 42.79 33.35
CA GLY A 178 2.38 42.83 33.88
C GLY A 178 1.27 42.49 32.86
N ILE A 179 1.60 42.18 31.60
CA ILE A 179 0.64 41.98 30.52
C ILE A 179 0.28 40.49 30.39
N ASN A 180 -1.01 40.19 30.49
CA ASN A 180 -1.52 38.82 30.30
C ASN A 180 -1.38 38.34 28.83
N PRO A 181 -0.56 37.31 28.52
CA PRO A 181 -0.26 36.92 27.12
C PRO A 181 -1.45 36.39 26.31
N GLN A 182 -2.57 36.11 26.97
CA GLN A 182 -3.83 35.72 26.32
C GLN A 182 -4.66 36.94 25.87
N LYS A 183 -4.57 38.07 26.58
CA LYS A 183 -5.30 39.31 26.24
C LYS A 183 -4.70 40.04 25.02
N VAL A 184 -3.41 39.83 24.74
CA VAL A 184 -2.66 40.50 23.64
C VAL A 184 -2.09 39.52 22.58
N PRO A 185 -2.94 38.72 21.90
CA PRO A 185 -2.48 37.67 20.99
C PRO A 185 -1.74 38.20 19.76
N GLU A 186 -1.96 39.46 19.37
CA GLU A 186 -1.27 40.17 18.27
C GLU A 186 0.17 40.52 18.66
N ILE A 187 0.33 41.28 19.76
CA ILE A 187 1.63 41.74 20.29
C ILE A 187 2.54 40.54 20.57
N ARG A 188 1.99 39.50 21.20
CA ARG A 188 2.67 38.22 21.43
C ARG A 188 3.22 37.59 20.14
N LYS A 189 2.47 37.61 19.03
CA LYS A 189 2.95 37.08 17.74
C LYS A 189 4.07 37.94 17.14
N ARG A 190 4.01 39.27 17.29
CA ARG A 190 5.09 40.20 16.89
C ARG A 190 6.37 39.90 17.68
N LEU A 191 6.26 39.80 19.01
CA LEU A 191 7.40 39.53 19.89
C LEU A 191 8.12 38.21 19.58
N VAL A 192 7.37 37.13 19.31
CA VAL A 192 7.94 35.81 18.94
C VAL A 192 8.70 35.86 17.61
N TYR A 193 8.22 36.67 16.66
CA TYR A 193 8.86 36.85 15.36
C TYR A 193 10.19 37.63 15.49
N VAL A 194 10.15 38.78 16.17
CA VAL A 194 11.30 39.68 16.33
C VAL A 194 12.41 39.06 17.18
N ASN A 195 12.09 38.43 18.32
CA ASN A 195 13.11 38.06 19.30
C ASN A 195 14.01 36.89 18.90
N GLU A 196 13.57 35.99 18.03
CA GLU A 196 14.29 34.74 17.74
C GLU A 196 14.65 34.57 16.26
N GLU A 197 13.70 34.73 15.33
CA GLU A 197 13.99 34.48 13.90
C GLU A 197 14.72 35.68 13.25
N VAL A 198 14.40 36.92 13.62
CA VAL A 198 15.13 38.11 13.12
C VAL A 198 16.56 38.15 13.68
N LYS A 199 16.75 37.92 14.99
CA LYS A 199 18.10 37.87 15.59
C LYS A 199 18.97 36.78 14.95
N HIS A 200 18.45 35.55 14.80
CA HIS A 200 19.16 34.44 14.17
C HIS A 200 19.46 34.69 12.68
N ALA A 201 18.60 35.41 11.95
CA ALA A 201 18.87 35.74 10.55
C ALA A 201 19.97 36.80 10.40
N ILE A 202 19.98 37.83 11.26
CA ILE A 202 21.02 38.87 11.28
C ILE A 202 22.40 38.25 11.62
N GLN A 203 22.45 37.38 12.63
CA GLN A 203 23.71 36.73 13.06
C GLN A 203 24.33 35.76 12.03
N HIS A 204 23.54 35.21 11.12
CA HIS A 204 23.96 34.14 10.21
C HIS A 204 23.84 34.47 8.72
N SER A 205 23.83 35.76 8.34
CA SER A 205 23.89 36.17 6.93
C SER A 205 24.65 37.48 6.75
N SER A 206 25.65 37.47 5.87
CA SER A 206 26.25 38.68 5.30
C SER A 206 25.34 39.34 4.26
N ASN A 207 24.61 38.53 3.48
CA ASN A 207 23.76 39.01 2.39
C ASN A 207 22.32 39.29 2.85
N ALA A 208 21.87 40.55 2.76
CA ALA A 208 20.50 40.97 3.13
C ALA A 208 19.39 40.13 2.46
N LYS A 209 19.58 39.73 1.20
CA LYS A 209 18.64 38.85 0.47
C LYS A 209 18.52 37.45 1.12
N GLU A 210 19.63 36.91 1.63
CA GLU A 210 19.61 35.66 2.41
C GLU A 210 19.00 35.84 3.79
N SER A 211 19.27 36.97 4.47
CA SER A 211 18.67 37.30 5.77
C SER A 211 17.15 37.26 5.66
N ILE A 212 16.59 37.95 4.66
CA ILE A 212 15.15 37.99 4.39
C ILE A 212 14.62 36.58 4.10
N HIS A 213 15.31 35.77 3.30
CA HIS A 213 14.89 34.38 3.05
C HIS A 213 14.92 33.51 4.32
N LYS A 214 15.97 33.63 5.16
CA LYS A 214 16.10 32.89 6.42
C LYS A 214 15.00 33.27 7.41
N VAL A 215 14.67 34.56 7.54
CA VAL A 215 13.49 35.02 8.31
C VAL A 215 12.21 34.42 7.73
N VAL A 216 11.94 34.60 6.44
CA VAL A 216 10.65 34.22 5.79
C VAL A 216 10.41 32.71 5.73
N SER A 217 11.47 31.91 5.58
CA SER A 217 11.41 30.44 5.51
C SER A 217 11.69 29.75 6.85
N GLY A 218 11.90 30.53 7.91
CA GLY A 218 12.50 30.13 9.18
C GLY A 218 11.83 28.99 9.95
N LYS A 219 12.64 28.22 10.68
CA LYS A 219 12.18 27.02 11.41
C LYS A 219 11.23 27.39 12.56
N VAL A 220 11.42 28.56 13.19
CA VAL A 220 10.56 29.03 14.29
C VAL A 220 9.21 29.47 13.75
N ILE A 221 9.16 30.26 12.66
CA ILE A 221 7.89 30.65 12.01
C ILE A 221 7.07 29.43 11.58
N ASN A 222 7.73 28.43 10.98
CA ASN A 222 7.12 27.15 10.64
C ASN A 222 6.52 26.45 11.87
N ARG A 223 7.32 26.24 12.92
CA ARG A 223 6.92 25.53 14.15
C ARG A 223 5.83 26.27 14.95
N CYS A 224 5.91 27.60 14.98
CA CYS A 224 4.98 28.46 15.72
C CYS A 224 3.68 28.77 14.95
N ARG A 225 3.58 28.36 13.67
CA ARG A 225 2.47 28.61 12.74
C ARG A 225 2.23 30.11 12.46
N LEU A 226 3.30 30.91 12.42
CA LEU A 226 3.24 32.37 12.24
C LEU A 226 3.24 32.84 10.76
N LYS A 227 3.16 31.92 9.80
CA LYS A 227 3.25 32.22 8.35
C LYS A 227 2.27 33.28 7.87
N SER A 228 0.99 33.10 8.19
CA SER A 228 -0.08 34.04 7.79
C SER A 228 0.05 35.39 8.51
N PHE A 229 0.57 35.38 9.74
CA PHE A 229 0.83 36.60 10.50
C PHE A 229 1.98 37.41 9.88
N MET A 230 3.10 36.75 9.59
CA MET A 230 4.24 37.38 8.90
C MET A 230 3.83 37.96 7.53
N GLN A 231 3.02 37.25 6.75
CA GLN A 231 2.52 37.76 5.45
C GLN A 231 1.68 39.04 5.62
N LYS A 232 0.89 39.16 6.70
CA LYS A 232 0.13 40.37 7.01
C LYS A 232 1.01 41.53 7.49
N VAL A 233 2.06 41.26 8.26
CA VAL A 233 2.92 42.29 8.86
C VAL A 233 4.00 42.82 7.91
N THR A 234 4.50 41.97 7.00
CA THR A 234 5.64 42.31 6.14
C THR A 234 5.25 42.64 4.69
N SER A 235 3.98 42.43 4.31
CA SER A 235 3.47 42.50 2.93
C SER A 235 4.22 41.63 1.91
N LEU A 236 5.16 40.78 2.35
CA LEU A 236 5.98 39.95 1.48
C LEU A 236 5.13 38.84 0.85
N ASN A 237 4.81 39.02 -0.42
CA ASN A 237 4.09 38.01 -1.18
C ASN A 237 5.00 36.79 -1.43
N ARG A 238 4.79 35.75 -0.63
CA ARG A 238 5.51 34.46 -0.63
C ARG A 238 5.67 33.86 -2.03
N GLN A 239 4.72 34.10 -2.92
CA GLN A 239 4.73 33.54 -4.27
C GLN A 239 5.68 34.28 -5.20
N LYS A 240 6.01 35.56 -4.92
CA LYS A 240 7.05 36.32 -5.62
C LYS A 240 8.44 36.03 -5.05
N THR A 241 8.60 36.02 -3.71
CA THR A 241 9.92 35.84 -3.06
C THR A 241 10.50 34.42 -3.15
N LEU A 242 9.67 33.40 -3.41
CA LEU A 242 10.12 32.01 -3.64
C LEU A 242 10.07 31.59 -5.12
N SER A 243 9.73 32.50 -6.03
CA SER A 243 9.59 32.21 -7.47
C SER A 243 10.55 33.00 -8.36
N SER A 244 11.55 33.70 -7.80
CA SER A 244 12.74 34.06 -8.59
C SER A 244 13.36 32.77 -9.12
N LYS A 245 13.58 32.72 -10.45
CA LYS A 245 14.07 31.54 -11.17
C LYS A 245 15.41 31.06 -10.57
N ASP A 246 16.19 32.04 -10.13
CA ASP A 246 17.55 31.95 -9.57
C ASP A 246 17.59 31.32 -8.17
N MET A 247 16.46 31.28 -7.45
CA MET A 247 16.35 30.70 -6.10
C MET A 247 15.73 29.29 -6.08
N ARG A 248 15.59 28.64 -7.25
CA ARG A 248 15.39 27.19 -7.30
C ARG A 248 16.67 26.48 -6.82
N THR A 249 16.74 26.19 -5.52
CA THR A 249 17.85 25.49 -4.87
C THR A 249 18.41 24.37 -5.78
N PRO A 250 19.73 24.33 -6.07
CA PRO A 250 20.30 23.43 -7.09
C PRO A 250 19.99 21.94 -6.83
N LYS A 251 19.74 21.58 -5.55
CA LYS A 251 19.26 20.27 -5.12
C LYS A 251 17.99 19.80 -5.84
N LYS A 252 17.04 20.69 -6.18
CA LYS A 252 15.80 20.32 -6.89
C LYS A 252 16.05 20.00 -8.36
N THR A 253 16.91 20.77 -9.03
CA THR A 253 17.27 20.55 -10.43
C THR A 253 18.05 19.24 -10.57
N LYS A 254 19.08 19.03 -9.73
CA LYS A 254 19.86 17.78 -9.67
C LYS A 254 19.01 16.53 -9.38
N LEU A 255 17.97 16.63 -8.54
CA LEU A 255 17.03 15.53 -8.29
C LEU A 255 16.17 15.21 -9.52
N LYS A 256 15.69 16.23 -10.24
CA LYS A 256 14.92 16.05 -11.48
C LYS A 256 15.79 15.39 -12.57
N GLU A 257 17.00 15.91 -12.79
CA GLU A 257 17.98 15.35 -13.72
C GLU A 257 18.29 13.88 -13.41
N ARG A 258 18.55 13.54 -12.13
CA ARG A 258 18.78 12.15 -11.70
C ARG A 258 17.57 11.26 -11.98
N SER A 259 16.35 11.75 -11.75
CA SER A 259 15.13 11.01 -12.06
C SER A 259 14.90 10.83 -13.57
N GLU A 260 15.31 11.80 -14.39
CA GLU A 260 15.20 11.74 -15.85
C GLU A 260 16.23 10.77 -16.44
N ARG A 261 17.48 10.79 -15.94
CA ARG A 261 18.51 9.79 -16.28
C ARG A 261 18.09 8.37 -15.92
N LEU A 262 17.61 8.14 -14.68
CA LEU A 262 17.10 6.83 -14.25
C LEU A 262 15.92 6.35 -15.10
N LYS A 263 15.03 7.27 -15.51
CA LYS A 263 13.92 6.93 -16.40
C LYS A 263 14.40 6.54 -17.79
N ALA A 264 15.35 7.27 -18.36
CA ALA A 264 15.94 6.95 -19.67
C ALA A 264 16.62 5.57 -19.64
N ASP A 265 17.43 5.30 -18.61
CA ASP A 265 18.13 4.02 -18.42
C ASP A 265 17.17 2.82 -18.32
N VAL A 266 16.11 2.94 -17.51
CA VAL A 266 15.04 1.91 -17.44
C VAL A 266 14.32 1.73 -18.78
N ILE A 267 14.10 2.80 -19.55
CA ILE A 267 13.50 2.70 -20.90
C ILE A 267 14.45 1.96 -21.84
N THR A 268 15.73 2.31 -21.87
CA THR A 268 16.75 1.66 -22.70
C THR A 268 16.86 0.17 -22.36
N PHE A 269 16.97 -0.18 -21.08
CA PHE A 269 17.02 -1.58 -20.62
C PHE A 269 15.78 -2.38 -21.07
N LEU A 270 14.58 -1.84 -20.84
CA LEU A 270 13.33 -2.52 -21.22
C LEU A 270 13.10 -2.56 -22.75
N SER A 271 13.79 -1.71 -23.52
CA SER A 271 13.69 -1.67 -24.99
C SER A 271 14.71 -2.57 -25.70
N ARG A 272 15.65 -3.19 -24.98
CA ARG A 272 16.53 -4.23 -25.54
C ARG A 272 15.70 -5.42 -26.01
N ASP A 273 16.15 -6.06 -27.08
CA ASP A 273 15.37 -7.14 -27.72
C ASP A 273 15.35 -8.44 -26.88
N ASP A 274 16.37 -8.65 -26.03
CA ASP A 274 16.39 -9.71 -24.99
C ASP A 274 15.23 -9.57 -23.99
N ASN A 275 14.90 -8.33 -23.64
CA ASN A 275 13.90 -7.99 -22.62
C ASN A 275 12.50 -7.75 -23.21
N SER A 276 12.41 -7.39 -24.50
CA SER A 276 11.14 -7.11 -25.18
C SER A 276 11.19 -7.37 -26.68
N ARG A 277 10.14 -7.94 -27.23
CA ARG A 277 9.96 -8.10 -28.69
C ARG A 277 9.03 -7.04 -29.28
N ILE A 278 9.37 -6.53 -30.46
CA ILE A 278 8.50 -5.66 -31.25
C ILE A 278 7.34 -6.49 -31.82
N LEU A 279 6.12 -5.95 -31.82
CA LEU A 279 5.00 -6.54 -32.56
C LEU A 279 5.01 -6.07 -34.04
N PRO A 280 4.84 -6.94 -35.03
CA PRO A 280 4.99 -6.57 -36.45
C PRO A 280 3.75 -5.88 -37.07
N GLY A 281 2.60 -5.85 -36.37
CA GLY A 281 1.35 -5.36 -36.96
C GLY A 281 1.28 -3.83 -37.15
N LYS A 282 0.74 -3.36 -38.28
CA LYS A 282 0.49 -1.91 -38.50
C LYS A 282 -0.46 -1.30 -37.46
N ASN A 283 -1.39 -2.11 -36.92
CA ASN A 283 -2.30 -1.74 -35.83
C ASN A 283 -1.66 -1.89 -34.42
N ASP A 284 -0.41 -2.35 -34.37
CA ASP A 284 0.38 -2.46 -33.15
C ASP A 284 1.26 -1.24 -32.88
N ALA A 285 0.83 -0.05 -33.29
CA ALA A 285 1.39 1.22 -32.83
C ALA A 285 0.58 1.84 -31.67
N VAL A 286 1.25 2.63 -30.81
CA VAL A 286 0.63 3.44 -29.75
C VAL A 286 1.08 4.89 -29.90
N LYS A 287 0.15 5.84 -29.78
CA LYS A 287 0.48 7.27 -29.77
C LYS A 287 1.06 7.67 -28.41
N VAL A 288 2.34 8.04 -28.39
CA VAL A 288 3.06 8.50 -27.20
C VAL A 288 3.38 9.99 -27.37
N GLY A 289 2.54 10.83 -26.78
CA GLY A 289 2.61 12.28 -26.96
C GLY A 289 2.25 12.68 -28.39
N ARG A 290 3.22 13.22 -29.13
CA ARG A 290 3.06 13.60 -30.55
C ARG A 290 3.40 12.45 -31.51
N ASN A 291 4.24 11.51 -31.10
CA ASN A 291 4.79 10.47 -31.97
C ASN A 291 3.95 9.18 -31.92
N LYS A 292 4.02 8.37 -32.98
CA LYS A 292 3.54 6.98 -32.99
C LYS A 292 4.74 6.07 -32.76
N GLU A 293 4.69 5.24 -31.73
CA GLU A 293 5.74 4.29 -31.36
C GLU A 293 5.18 2.86 -31.47
N GLN A 294 5.97 1.92 -31.99
CA GLN A 294 5.54 0.53 -32.14
C GLN A 294 5.44 -0.15 -30.76
N LYS A 295 4.41 -0.97 -30.56
CA LYS A 295 4.23 -1.75 -29.34
C LYS A 295 5.35 -2.77 -29.21
N ARG A 296 5.98 -2.77 -28.06
CA ARG A 296 6.87 -3.83 -27.59
C ARG A 296 6.14 -4.65 -26.52
N VAL A 297 6.34 -5.96 -26.52
CA VAL A 297 5.83 -6.89 -25.50
C VAL A 297 7.04 -7.42 -24.74
N LEU A 298 7.04 -7.29 -23.42
CA LEU A 298 8.11 -7.84 -22.58
C LEU A 298 8.23 -9.36 -22.77
N ASN A 299 9.44 -9.90 -22.71
CA ASN A 299 9.66 -11.34 -22.87
C ASN A 299 9.45 -12.11 -21.55
N ASP A 300 9.58 -11.42 -20.40
CA ASP A 300 9.56 -11.99 -19.05
C ASP A 300 8.72 -11.12 -18.09
N TYR A 301 8.43 -11.63 -16.89
CA TYR A 301 7.75 -10.90 -15.84
C TYR A 301 8.58 -9.70 -15.35
N LEU A 302 7.91 -8.59 -15.05
CA LEU A 302 8.55 -7.38 -14.51
C LEU A 302 9.37 -7.61 -13.23
N HIS A 303 9.05 -8.65 -12.45
CA HIS A 303 9.83 -9.04 -11.27
C HIS A 303 11.23 -9.54 -11.65
N ASN A 304 11.30 -10.46 -12.61
CA ASN A 304 12.55 -11.04 -13.09
C ASN A 304 13.40 -9.99 -13.83
N LEU A 305 12.75 -9.17 -14.66
CA LEU A 305 13.40 -8.03 -15.32
C LEU A 305 13.92 -6.98 -14.34
N HIS A 306 13.27 -6.78 -13.19
CA HIS A 306 13.76 -5.91 -12.12
C HIS A 306 14.97 -6.50 -11.39
N ILE A 307 15.02 -7.82 -11.22
CA ILE A 307 16.21 -8.52 -10.67
C ILE A 307 17.39 -8.36 -11.63
N LYS A 308 17.20 -8.64 -12.94
CA LYS A 308 18.24 -8.42 -13.98
C LYS A 308 18.72 -6.96 -14.01
N TYR A 309 17.79 -6.00 -14.05
CA TYR A 309 18.14 -4.58 -14.01
C TYR A 309 18.92 -4.17 -12.75
N ARG A 310 18.65 -4.80 -11.59
CA ARG A 310 19.40 -4.56 -10.35
C ARG A 310 20.78 -5.22 -10.31
N ALA A 311 21.03 -6.23 -11.13
CA ALA A 311 22.34 -6.84 -11.30
C ALA A 311 23.21 -6.04 -12.29
N GLU A 312 22.60 -5.53 -13.36
CA GLU A 312 23.30 -4.75 -14.39
C GLU A 312 23.49 -3.27 -14.05
N SER A 313 22.57 -2.66 -13.28
CA SER A 313 22.60 -1.23 -12.98
C SER A 313 23.03 -0.91 -11.55
N ASN A 314 23.82 0.16 -11.42
CA ASN A 314 24.24 0.72 -10.12
C ASN A 314 23.11 1.44 -9.35
N TYR A 315 21.86 1.36 -9.82
CA TYR A 315 20.73 2.11 -9.26
C TYR A 315 19.89 1.28 -8.30
N LYS A 316 19.86 1.69 -7.02
CA LYS A 316 18.95 1.14 -6.01
C LYS A 316 17.51 1.60 -6.26
N ILE A 317 16.81 0.93 -7.17
CA ILE A 317 15.39 1.15 -7.50
C ILE A 317 14.51 0.03 -6.92
N SER A 318 13.33 0.39 -6.39
CA SER A 318 12.31 -0.59 -5.96
C SER A 318 11.50 -1.11 -7.16
N LEU A 319 10.96 -2.33 -7.05
CA LEU A 319 10.10 -2.93 -8.08
C LEU A 319 8.92 -1.98 -8.43
N ALA A 320 8.28 -1.40 -7.41
CA ALA A 320 7.17 -0.48 -7.62
C ALA A 320 7.57 0.79 -8.40
N SER A 321 8.77 1.33 -8.19
CA SER A 321 9.27 2.47 -8.98
C SER A 321 9.65 2.05 -10.40
N PHE A 322 10.32 0.91 -10.56
CA PHE A 322 10.66 0.34 -11.87
C PHE A 322 9.41 0.13 -12.74
N CYS A 323 8.36 -0.48 -12.19
CA CYS A 323 7.06 -0.65 -12.86
C CYS A 323 6.39 0.67 -13.29
N ARG A 324 6.62 1.79 -12.57
CA ARG A 324 6.08 3.13 -12.91
C ARG A 324 6.88 3.84 -14.00
N LEU A 325 8.18 3.56 -14.11
CA LEU A 325 9.05 4.18 -15.13
C LEU A 325 8.86 3.57 -16.52
N ARG A 326 8.29 2.35 -16.62
CA ARG A 326 7.97 1.69 -17.89
C ARG A 326 7.13 2.59 -18.81
N PRO A 327 7.54 2.79 -20.08
CA PRO A 327 6.80 3.59 -21.05
C PRO A 327 5.52 2.88 -21.53
N LYS A 328 4.59 3.62 -22.12
CA LYS A 328 3.26 3.10 -22.49
C LYS A 328 3.26 2.12 -23.67
N HIS A 329 4.22 2.22 -24.58
CA HIS A 329 4.35 1.31 -25.73
C HIS A 329 4.93 -0.06 -25.34
N ILE A 330 5.59 -0.17 -24.17
CA ILE A 330 6.06 -1.45 -23.62
C ILE A 330 4.95 -2.05 -22.74
N THR A 331 4.41 -3.16 -23.22
CA THR A 331 3.28 -3.88 -22.62
C THR A 331 3.72 -5.21 -22.00
N LEU A 332 2.93 -5.71 -21.04
CA LEU A 332 3.14 -7.06 -20.49
C LEU A 332 2.64 -8.10 -21.50
N VAL A 333 3.22 -9.31 -21.46
CA VAL A 333 2.60 -10.46 -22.11
C VAL A 333 1.20 -10.64 -21.52
N ASN A 334 0.17 -10.49 -22.36
CA ASN A 334 -1.16 -10.96 -22.03
C ASN A 334 -1.26 -12.43 -22.49
N PHE A 335 -1.06 -13.36 -21.55
CA PHE A 335 -1.09 -14.80 -21.80
C PHE A 335 -2.48 -15.34 -22.18
N ALA A 336 -3.54 -14.51 -22.12
CA ALA A 336 -4.92 -14.95 -22.31
C ALA A 336 -5.31 -15.33 -23.76
N SER A 337 -4.53 -14.98 -24.78
CA SER A 337 -5.00 -15.08 -26.18
C SER A 337 -3.97 -15.46 -27.25
N ARG A 338 -2.80 -16.01 -26.89
CA ARG A 338 -1.85 -16.55 -27.90
C ARG A 338 -1.35 -17.93 -27.50
N SER A 339 -1.44 -18.86 -28.45
CA SER A 339 -0.93 -20.23 -28.43
C SER A 339 0.61 -20.28 -28.48
N ILE A 340 1.22 -19.66 -27.48
CA ILE A 340 2.65 -19.76 -27.17
C ILE A 340 2.77 -20.74 -26.00
N CYS A 341 3.81 -21.57 -25.98
CA CYS A 341 3.90 -22.75 -25.12
C CYS A 341 3.72 -22.51 -23.61
N LEU A 342 3.90 -21.28 -23.10
CA LEU A 342 3.65 -20.84 -21.71
C LEU A 342 2.15 -20.83 -21.29
N CYS A 343 1.41 -21.86 -21.69
CA CYS A 343 -0.03 -21.97 -21.55
C CYS A 343 -0.49 -22.36 -20.13
N ILE A 344 -1.81 -22.26 -19.92
CA ILE A 344 -2.52 -22.78 -18.72
C ILE A 344 -2.11 -24.22 -18.39
N LYS A 345 -1.77 -25.06 -19.38
CA LYS A 345 -1.32 -26.44 -19.13
C LYS A 345 0.02 -26.49 -18.40
N HIS A 346 1.03 -25.70 -18.80
CA HIS A 346 2.30 -25.60 -18.07
C HIS A 346 2.11 -25.00 -16.67
N GLN A 347 1.26 -23.98 -16.53
CA GLN A 347 0.97 -23.40 -15.22
C GLN A 347 0.27 -24.43 -14.30
N ASN A 348 -0.75 -25.14 -14.80
CA ASN A 348 -1.44 -26.21 -14.09
C ASN A 348 -0.50 -27.38 -13.74
N PHE A 349 0.42 -27.75 -14.64
CA PHE A 349 1.40 -28.80 -14.38
C PHE A 349 2.40 -28.35 -13.30
N SER A 350 2.88 -27.10 -13.34
CA SER A 350 3.72 -26.55 -12.27
C SER A 350 3.01 -26.52 -10.90
N PHE A 351 1.68 -26.32 -10.88
CA PHE A 351 0.88 -26.44 -9.65
C PHE A 351 0.78 -27.90 -9.17
N LYS A 352 0.56 -28.86 -10.09
CA LYS A 352 0.55 -30.30 -9.75
C LYS A 352 1.89 -30.77 -9.19
N LEU A 353 3.01 -30.40 -9.82
CA LEU A 353 4.36 -30.70 -9.32
C LEU A 353 4.58 -30.10 -7.92
N ARG A 354 4.14 -28.86 -7.69
CA ARG A 354 4.21 -28.21 -6.38
C ARG A 354 3.38 -28.94 -5.31
N THR A 355 2.22 -29.50 -5.66
CA THR A 355 1.45 -30.36 -4.73
C THR A 355 2.13 -31.71 -4.48
N LEU A 356 2.72 -32.35 -5.48
CA LEU A 356 3.48 -33.59 -5.30
C LEU A 356 4.71 -33.39 -4.40
N LYS A 357 5.40 -32.26 -4.55
CA LYS A 357 6.50 -31.85 -3.67
C LYS A 357 6.07 -31.65 -2.22
N ASN A 358 4.92 -31.01 -1.99
CA ASN A 358 4.36 -30.87 -0.64
C ASN A 358 3.92 -32.21 -0.01
N LEU A 359 3.72 -33.25 -0.83
CA LEU A 359 3.43 -34.62 -0.41
C LEU A 359 4.70 -35.51 -0.32
N GLY A 360 5.89 -34.96 -0.58
CA GLY A 360 7.16 -35.69 -0.58
C GLY A 360 7.41 -36.57 -1.82
N LEU A 361 6.51 -36.56 -2.81
CA LEU A 361 6.52 -37.46 -3.97
C LEU A 361 7.37 -36.95 -5.16
N SER A 362 7.86 -35.71 -5.11
CA SER A 362 8.78 -35.17 -6.13
C SER A 362 9.64 -34.05 -5.56
N THR A 363 10.90 -33.97 -5.97
CA THR A 363 11.82 -32.90 -5.57
C THR A 363 11.67 -31.64 -6.43
N VAL A 364 11.04 -31.74 -7.61
CA VAL A 364 11.10 -30.72 -8.67
C VAL A 364 9.81 -29.93 -8.80
N THR A 365 9.93 -28.60 -8.93
CA THR A 365 8.80 -27.67 -9.05
C THR A 365 8.59 -27.16 -10.48
N SER A 366 9.57 -27.34 -11.37
CA SER A 366 9.53 -26.85 -12.76
C SER A 366 9.07 -27.95 -13.73
N PRO A 367 8.10 -27.69 -14.61
CA PRO A 367 7.74 -28.58 -15.72
C PRO A 367 8.91 -29.09 -16.54
N ASP A 368 9.81 -28.20 -16.97
CA ASP A 368 10.86 -28.53 -17.94
C ASP A 368 11.91 -29.44 -17.32
N SER A 369 12.38 -29.10 -16.12
CA SER A 369 13.33 -29.92 -15.35
C SER A 369 12.75 -31.27 -14.92
N PHE A 370 11.43 -31.36 -14.70
CA PHE A 370 10.77 -32.65 -14.46
C PHE A 370 10.80 -33.51 -15.75
N VAL A 371 10.51 -32.91 -16.90
CA VAL A 371 10.57 -33.61 -18.19
C VAL A 371 12.00 -34.03 -18.56
N GLU A 372 13.03 -33.26 -18.19
CA GLU A 372 14.43 -33.64 -18.39
C GLU A 372 14.82 -34.87 -17.56
N ILE A 373 14.56 -34.87 -16.24
CA ILE A 373 14.92 -35.99 -15.34
C ILE A 373 14.22 -37.30 -15.76
N TYR A 374 12.95 -37.23 -16.17
CA TYR A 374 12.16 -38.41 -16.52
C TYR A 374 12.16 -38.75 -18.03
N LYS A 375 12.99 -38.09 -18.85
CA LYS A 375 13.20 -38.45 -20.27
C LYS A 375 14.11 -39.66 -20.41
N ASP A 376 15.13 -39.79 -19.54
CA ASP A 376 16.20 -40.78 -19.71
C ASP A 376 15.78 -42.21 -19.29
N GLU A 377 14.78 -42.35 -18.42
CA GLU A 377 14.27 -43.66 -17.96
C GLU A 377 13.74 -44.54 -19.11
N LYS A 378 13.24 -43.95 -20.20
CA LYS A 378 12.80 -44.70 -21.39
C LYS A 378 13.94 -45.05 -22.36
N GLY A 379 15.11 -44.45 -22.22
CA GLY A 379 16.27 -44.69 -23.08
C GLY A 379 17.09 -45.93 -22.69
N GLN A 380 17.09 -46.30 -21.41
CA GLN A 380 17.94 -47.39 -20.89
C GLN A 380 17.31 -48.79 -21.07
N ASN A 381 15.99 -48.92 -20.88
CA ASN A 381 15.31 -50.22 -21.05
C ASN A 381 15.28 -50.73 -22.50
N GLY A 382 15.54 -49.87 -23.51
CA GLY A 382 15.57 -50.25 -24.92
C GLY A 382 16.93 -50.74 -25.44
N ARG A 383 18.04 -50.55 -24.69
CA ARG A 383 19.39 -50.90 -25.18
C ARG A 383 19.95 -52.21 -24.62
N ASN A 384 19.41 -52.71 -23.50
CA ASN A 384 19.85 -53.97 -22.90
C ASN A 384 19.20 -55.23 -23.52
N ALA A 385 18.21 -55.06 -24.39
CA ALA A 385 17.54 -56.18 -25.10
C ALA A 385 18.23 -56.59 -26.41
N ALA A 386 19.21 -55.82 -26.90
CA ALA A 386 19.85 -56.01 -28.22
C ALA A 386 21.33 -56.44 -28.12
N ARG A 387 21.71 -57.12 -27.02
CA ARG A 387 23.08 -57.60 -26.78
C ARG A 387 23.21 -59.07 -26.39
N ASN A 388 22.09 -59.77 -26.23
CA ASN A 388 21.98 -61.19 -25.90
C ASN A 388 21.02 -61.90 -26.88
N SER A 389 21.23 -61.71 -28.18
CA SER A 389 20.49 -62.34 -29.28
C SER A 389 21.40 -62.46 -30.49
#